data_AF-A0A0F9HFZ5-F1
#
_entry.id   AF-A0A0F9HFZ5-F1
#
_cell.length_a   1.000
_cell.length_b   1.000
_cell.length_c   1.000
_cell.angle_alpha   90.00
_cell.angle_beta   90.00
_cell.angle_gamma   90.00
#
_symmetry.space_group_name_H-M   'P 1'
#
loop_
_entity.id
_entity.type
_entity.pdbx_description
1 polymer ?
#
loop_
_entity_poly.entity_id
_entity_poly.type
_entity_poly.pdbx_seq_one_letter_code
_entity_poly.pdbx_strand_id
1 'polypeptide(L)'
;MEIKGKIKAVSGPREFEKVMQIGFLLEENDTWYNVSDEEQLLNELKKSIVIKGAEIKFNYDEKTKAVSNLTLLSAPTKNSGQDDITNFEDLLSAAHEKFGNRLEIETELVKDGNGNPFINFERKEALFKAKVSVMSETDPSTLQVFEAHGDATGDNVSDLIKPHFIRMAETRAIARALRWATNNATVAEEEKK
;
A
#
# COMPACT_ATOMS: atom_id res chain seq x y z
N MET A 1 -6.44 -19.44 -26.89
CA MET A 1 -7.67 -18.63 -26.96
C MET A 1 -7.34 -17.17 -26.71
N GLU A 2 -8.04 -16.26 -27.37
CA GLU A 2 -7.88 -14.83 -27.13
C GLU A 2 -8.79 -14.42 -25.96
N ILE A 3 -8.25 -13.70 -24.98
CA ILE A 3 -8.96 -13.23 -23.80
C ILE A 3 -8.84 -11.71 -23.73
N LYS A 4 -9.95 -11.06 -23.42
CA LYS A 4 -10.03 -9.64 -23.10
C LYS A 4 -10.64 -9.51 -21.70
N GLY A 5 -10.09 -8.62 -20.89
CA GLY A 5 -10.70 -8.28 -19.62
C GLY A 5 -10.03 -7.14 -18.89
N LYS A 6 -10.69 -6.66 -17.84
CA LYS A 6 -10.21 -5.62 -16.95
C LYS A 6 -9.51 -6.23 -15.73
N ILE A 7 -8.34 -5.70 -15.39
CA ILE A 7 -7.54 -6.23 -14.27
C ILE A 7 -8.15 -5.80 -12.93
N LYS A 8 -8.58 -6.78 -12.13
CA LYS A 8 -9.08 -6.61 -10.76
C LYS A 8 -7.96 -6.52 -9.71
N ALA A 9 -6.92 -7.33 -9.86
CA ALA A 9 -5.79 -7.40 -8.93
C ALA A 9 -4.51 -7.82 -9.64
N VAL A 10 -3.36 -7.44 -9.08
CA VAL A 10 -2.02 -7.76 -9.59
C VAL A 10 -1.19 -8.30 -8.42
N SER A 11 -0.30 -9.26 -8.68
CA SER A 11 0.59 -9.86 -7.68
C SER A 11 1.96 -10.12 -8.28
N GLY A 12 3.03 -9.78 -7.56
CA GLY A 12 4.41 -9.95 -8.02
C GLY A 12 5.04 -8.68 -8.62
N PRO A 13 6.22 -8.78 -9.28
CA PRO A 13 6.92 -10.02 -9.65
C PRO A 13 7.37 -10.84 -8.44
N ARG A 14 7.33 -12.17 -8.56
CA ARG A 14 7.84 -13.09 -7.52
C ARG A 14 8.31 -14.39 -8.14
N GLU A 15 9.26 -15.06 -7.49
CA GLU A 15 9.70 -16.39 -7.88
C GLU A 15 8.69 -17.45 -7.41
N PHE A 16 8.30 -18.35 -8.30
CA PHE A 16 7.50 -19.53 -7.99
C PHE A 16 8.02 -20.70 -8.82
N GLU A 17 8.31 -21.83 -8.18
CA GLU A 17 8.89 -23.01 -8.85
C GLU A 17 10.14 -22.67 -9.69
N LYS A 18 10.98 -21.75 -9.20
CA LYS A 18 12.21 -21.25 -9.87
C LYS A 18 11.98 -20.42 -11.14
N VAL A 19 10.75 -19.95 -11.34
CA VAL A 19 10.38 -19.10 -12.47
C VAL A 19 9.86 -17.78 -11.92
N MET A 20 10.44 -16.68 -12.40
CA MET A 20 9.94 -15.34 -12.10
C MET A 20 8.62 -15.13 -12.84
N GLN A 21 7.60 -14.66 -12.11
CA GLN A 21 6.29 -14.42 -12.70
C GLN A 21 5.55 -13.24 -12.06
N ILE A 22 4.68 -12.61 -12.85
CA ILE A 22 3.66 -11.67 -12.40
C ILE A 22 2.28 -12.27 -12.66
N GLY A 23 1.43 -12.22 -11.65
CA GLY A 23 0.04 -12.67 -11.73
C GLY A 23 -0.92 -11.49 -11.85
N PHE A 24 -2.00 -11.67 -12.60
CA PHE A 24 -3.13 -10.75 -12.62
C PHE A 24 -4.48 -11.47 -12.63
N LEU A 25 -5.48 -10.86 -12.02
CA LEU A 25 -6.85 -11.36 -11.90
C LEU A 25 -7.77 -10.52 -12.78
N LEU A 26 -8.63 -11.13 -13.59
CA LEU A 26 -9.64 -10.41 -14.38
C LEU A 26 -10.95 -10.24 -13.61
N GLU A 27 -11.63 -9.11 -13.81
CA GLU A 27 -12.96 -8.82 -13.22
C GLU A 27 -14.05 -9.73 -13.82
N GLU A 28 -13.92 -10.11 -15.08
CA GLU A 28 -14.98 -10.80 -15.84
C GLU A 28 -15.17 -12.26 -15.46
N ASN A 29 -14.11 -12.91 -14.97
CA ASN A 29 -14.11 -14.35 -14.72
C ASN A 29 -13.44 -14.77 -13.42
N ASP A 30 -12.98 -13.81 -12.59
CA ASP A 30 -12.28 -14.06 -11.33
C ASP A 30 -11.16 -15.11 -11.46
N THR A 31 -10.48 -15.16 -12.61
CA THR A 31 -9.41 -16.11 -12.90
C THR A 31 -8.04 -15.44 -12.89
N TRP A 32 -7.08 -16.06 -12.21
CA TRP A 32 -5.68 -15.64 -12.21
C TRP A 32 -4.95 -16.14 -13.46
N TYR A 33 -4.20 -15.23 -14.07
CA TYR A 33 -3.30 -15.50 -15.18
C TYR A 33 -1.89 -15.08 -14.78
N ASN A 34 -0.88 -15.81 -15.25
CA ASN A 34 0.52 -15.52 -14.95
C ASN A 34 1.29 -15.27 -16.24
N VAL A 35 2.20 -14.30 -16.17
CA VAL A 35 3.22 -14.06 -17.19
C VAL A 35 4.56 -14.34 -16.53
N SER A 36 5.35 -15.19 -17.18
CA SER A 36 6.70 -15.55 -16.74
C SER A 36 7.71 -14.96 -17.69
N ASP A 37 8.69 -14.23 -17.16
CA ASP A 37 9.74 -13.57 -17.94
C ASP A 37 10.90 -13.17 -17.03
N GLU A 38 11.92 -12.51 -17.59
CA GLU A 38 12.99 -11.88 -16.83
C GLU A 38 12.44 -10.78 -15.89
N GLU A 39 13.01 -10.66 -14.70
CA GLU A 39 12.53 -9.74 -13.67
C GLU A 39 12.42 -8.28 -14.14
N GLN A 40 13.34 -7.81 -14.99
CA GLN A 40 13.30 -6.46 -15.55
C GLN A 40 12.06 -6.26 -16.42
N LEU A 41 11.77 -7.20 -17.32
CA LEU A 41 10.59 -7.15 -18.20
C LEU A 41 9.29 -7.26 -17.39
N LEU A 42 9.24 -8.10 -16.36
CA LEU A 42 8.08 -8.21 -15.48
C LEU A 42 7.81 -6.91 -14.72
N ASN A 43 8.86 -6.20 -14.29
CA ASN A 43 8.74 -4.89 -13.66
C ASN A 43 8.24 -3.82 -14.64
N GLU A 44 8.66 -3.86 -15.90
CA GLU A 44 8.13 -2.97 -16.95
C GLU A 44 6.67 -3.27 -17.26
N LEU A 45 6.30 -4.55 -17.36
CA LEU A 45 4.92 -4.98 -17.57
C LEU A 45 4.01 -4.51 -16.44
N LYS A 46 4.45 -4.64 -15.17
CA LYS A 46 3.71 -4.13 -14.00
C LYS A 46 3.45 -2.63 -14.05
N LYS A 47 4.37 -1.86 -14.64
CA LYS A 47 4.27 -0.40 -14.74
C LYS A 47 3.48 0.10 -15.94
N SER A 48 3.35 -0.72 -16.99
CA SER A 48 2.83 -0.27 -18.29
C SER A 48 1.53 -0.95 -18.72
N ILE A 49 1.38 -2.26 -18.49
CA ILE A 49 0.28 -3.06 -19.05
C ILE A 49 -0.50 -3.79 -17.94
N VAL A 50 0.21 -4.48 -17.04
CA VAL A 50 -0.38 -5.28 -15.95
C VAL A 50 -0.64 -4.38 -14.75
N ILE A 51 -1.59 -3.46 -14.92
CA ILE A 51 -1.96 -2.45 -13.91
C ILE A 51 -3.41 -2.68 -13.51
N LYS A 52 -3.71 -2.62 -12.22
CA LYS A 52 -5.09 -2.68 -11.72
C LYS A 52 -5.96 -1.64 -12.42
N GLY A 53 -7.11 -2.07 -12.93
CA GLY A 53 -8.08 -1.23 -13.63
C GLY A 53 -7.83 -1.08 -15.14
N ALA A 54 -6.69 -1.54 -15.66
CA ALA A 54 -6.42 -1.53 -17.10
C ALA A 54 -7.29 -2.57 -17.83
N GLU A 55 -7.79 -2.25 -19.02
CA GLU A 55 -8.30 -3.27 -19.94
C GLU A 55 -7.15 -3.80 -20.79
N ILE A 56 -6.99 -5.12 -20.79
CA ILE A 56 -5.94 -5.81 -21.52
C ILE A 56 -6.53 -6.86 -22.46
N LYS A 57 -5.71 -7.22 -23.44
CA LYS A 57 -5.97 -8.30 -24.40
C LYS A 57 -4.76 -9.21 -24.46
N PHE A 58 -4.96 -10.52 -24.46
CA PHE A 58 -3.86 -11.48 -24.56
C PHE A 58 -4.31 -12.82 -25.14
N ASN A 59 -3.33 -13.60 -25.58
CA ASN A 59 -3.50 -14.98 -25.99
C ASN A 59 -3.14 -15.90 -24.82
N TYR A 60 -4.07 -16.78 -24.46
CA TYR A 60 -3.90 -17.78 -23.42
C TYR A 60 -3.90 -19.19 -24.00
N ASP A 61 -2.90 -19.99 -23.65
CA ASP A 61 -2.87 -21.41 -23.97
C ASP A 61 -3.30 -22.22 -22.75
N GLU A 62 -4.44 -22.92 -22.85
CA GLU A 62 -4.98 -23.70 -21.74
C GLU A 62 -4.10 -24.90 -21.35
N LYS A 63 -3.31 -25.42 -22.30
CA LYS A 63 -2.45 -26.60 -22.09
C LYS A 63 -1.19 -26.23 -21.32
N THR A 64 -0.55 -25.12 -21.71
CA THR A 64 0.70 -24.65 -21.11
C THR A 64 0.47 -23.64 -19.99
N LYS A 65 -0.75 -23.13 -19.83
CA LYS A 65 -1.11 -22.03 -18.94
C LYS A 65 -0.34 -20.73 -19.23
N ALA A 66 0.23 -20.61 -20.42
CA ALA A 66 1.05 -19.48 -20.83
C ALA A 66 0.21 -18.32 -21.37
N VAL A 67 0.63 -17.10 -21.03
CA VAL A 67 0.10 -15.85 -21.57
C VAL A 67 1.09 -15.29 -22.60
N SER A 68 0.59 -14.86 -23.75
CA SER A 68 1.38 -14.25 -24.82
C SER A 68 0.61 -13.11 -25.49
N ASN A 69 1.30 -12.26 -26.25
CA ASN A 69 0.69 -11.13 -26.98
C ASN A 69 -0.13 -10.19 -26.08
N LEU A 70 0.35 -9.97 -24.86
CA LEU A 70 -0.28 -9.09 -23.90
C LEU A 70 -0.24 -7.64 -24.40
N THR A 71 -1.41 -7.05 -24.58
CA THR A 71 -1.59 -5.71 -25.15
C THR A 71 -2.51 -4.90 -24.26
N LEU A 72 -2.15 -3.65 -24.00
CA LEU A 72 -3.01 -2.68 -23.32
C LEU A 72 -4.07 -2.17 -24.31
N LEU A 73 -5.35 -2.32 -23.97
CA LEU A 73 -6.47 -1.76 -24.74
C LEU A 73 -6.88 -0.39 -24.22
N SER A 74 -6.95 -0.23 -22.91
CA SER A 74 -7.18 1.05 -22.26
C SER A 74 -6.43 1.11 -20.93
N ALA A 75 -5.78 2.25 -20.70
CA ALA A 75 -5.22 2.55 -19.39
C ALA A 75 -6.35 2.61 -18.34
N PRO A 76 -6.05 2.37 -17.06
CA PRO A 76 -7.03 2.54 -15.99
C PRO A 76 -7.71 3.90 -16.12
N THR A 77 -9.04 3.90 -16.12
CA THR A 77 -9.79 5.15 -16.02
C THR A 77 -9.45 5.75 -14.66
N LYS A 78 -8.72 6.86 -14.67
CA LYS A 78 -8.38 7.63 -13.47
C LYS A 78 -9.68 8.10 -12.83
N ASN A 79 -10.22 7.30 -11.92
CA ASN A 79 -11.29 7.73 -11.04
C ASN A 79 -10.62 8.65 -10.02
N SER A 80 -10.78 9.95 -10.24
CA SER A 80 -10.18 11.10 -9.55
C SER A 80 -10.48 11.20 -8.04
N GLY A 81 -10.87 10.10 -7.38
CA GLY A 81 -11.04 10.02 -5.93
C GLY A 81 -10.46 8.75 -5.30
N GLN A 82 -9.94 7.80 -6.09
CA GLN A 82 -9.29 6.59 -5.58
C GLN A 82 -7.77 6.60 -5.79
N ASP A 83 -7.28 7.38 -6.76
CA ASP A 83 -5.85 7.60 -7.05
C ASP A 83 -5.17 8.61 -6.10
N ASP A 84 -5.94 9.43 -5.37
CA ASP A 84 -5.41 10.37 -4.36
C ASP A 84 -5.23 9.67 -3.00
N ILE A 85 -4.89 8.38 -3.02
CA ILE A 85 -4.80 7.57 -1.81
C ILE A 85 -3.50 6.81 -1.80
N THR A 86 -2.68 7.09 -0.80
CA THR A 86 -1.41 6.40 -0.58
C THR A 86 -1.60 5.41 0.57
N ASN A 87 -1.07 4.20 0.47
CA ASN A 87 -1.09 3.25 1.59
C ASN A 87 0.19 3.37 2.43
N PHE A 88 0.21 2.66 3.55
CA PHE A 88 1.36 2.62 4.46
C PHE A 88 2.64 2.13 3.78
N GLU A 89 2.57 1.12 2.92
CA GLU A 89 3.73 0.53 2.24
C GLU A 89 4.40 1.54 1.28
N ASP A 90 3.59 2.27 0.50
CA ASP A 90 4.05 3.30 -0.41
C ASP A 90 4.65 4.49 0.34
N LEU A 91 4.02 4.93 1.44
CA LEU A 91 4.56 5.99 2.30
C LEU A 91 5.89 5.61 2.92
N LEU A 92 6.01 4.38 3.41
CA LEU A 92 7.22 3.88 4.05
C LEU A 92 8.35 3.74 3.03
N SER A 93 8.05 3.18 1.86
CA SER A 93 8.98 3.07 0.73
C SER A 93 9.48 4.44 0.29
N ALA A 94 8.57 5.41 0.08
CA ALA A 94 8.92 6.77 -0.30
C ALA A 94 9.77 7.48 0.76
N ALA A 95 9.49 7.25 2.05
CA ALA A 95 10.29 7.80 3.14
C ALA A 95 11.70 7.21 3.17
N HIS A 96 11.85 5.89 2.99
CA HIS A 96 13.16 5.25 2.92
C HIS A 96 13.96 5.70 1.69
N GLU A 97 13.33 5.85 0.53
CA GLU A 97 13.99 6.37 -0.68
C GLU A 97 14.47 7.81 -0.47
N LYS A 98 13.62 8.67 0.13
CA LYS A 98 13.91 10.10 0.32
C LYS A 98 14.94 10.37 1.42
N PHE A 99 14.90 9.60 2.51
CA PHE A 99 15.65 9.90 3.73
C PHE A 99 16.75 8.89 4.05
N GLY A 100 16.63 7.64 3.58
CA GLY A 100 17.57 6.56 3.86
C GLY A 100 17.79 6.36 5.36
N ASN A 101 19.05 6.28 5.77
CA ASN A 101 19.45 6.05 7.17
C ASN A 101 19.23 7.27 8.10
N ARG A 102 18.66 8.37 7.60
CA ARG A 102 18.36 9.57 8.39
C ARG A 102 16.95 9.58 8.98
N LEU A 103 16.16 8.54 8.69
CA LEU A 103 14.78 8.38 9.12
C LEU A 103 14.71 7.57 10.42
N GLU A 104 14.01 8.09 11.41
CA GLU A 104 13.63 7.39 12.63
C GLU A 104 12.12 7.53 12.85
N ILE A 105 11.46 6.45 13.26
CA ILE A 105 10.03 6.40 13.52
C ILE A 105 9.82 5.86 14.92
N GLU A 106 9.19 6.67 15.78
CA GLU A 106 8.82 6.31 17.15
C GLU A 106 7.29 6.33 17.25
N THR A 107 6.72 5.39 18.02
CA THR A 107 5.30 5.37 18.33
C THR A 107 5.09 5.24 19.83
N GLU A 108 4.04 5.89 20.34
CA GLU A 108 3.61 5.76 21.71
C GLU A 108 2.09 5.80 21.83
N LEU A 109 1.58 5.12 22.86
CA LEU A 109 0.19 5.25 23.25
C LEU A 109 -0.04 6.63 23.86
N VAL A 110 -1.06 7.34 23.36
CA VAL A 110 -1.48 8.59 23.98
C VAL A 110 -2.01 8.29 25.38
N LYS A 111 -1.69 9.16 26.34
CA LYS A 111 -2.17 9.02 27.72
C LYS A 111 -3.46 9.80 27.93
N ASP A 112 -4.35 9.29 28.78
CA ASP A 112 -5.53 9.99 29.25
C ASP A 112 -5.18 11.10 30.26
N GLY A 113 -6.18 11.84 30.74
CA GLY A 113 -5.99 12.91 31.73
C GLY A 113 -5.44 12.46 33.08
N ASN A 114 -5.37 11.15 33.34
CA ASN A 114 -4.82 10.54 34.54
C ASN A 114 -3.42 9.93 34.29
N GLY A 115 -2.88 10.02 33.07
CA GLY A 115 -1.58 9.47 32.69
C GLY A 115 -1.61 7.99 32.29
N ASN A 116 -2.77 7.35 32.21
CA ASN A 116 -2.90 5.96 31.76
C ASN A 116 -2.95 5.88 30.23
N PRO A 117 -2.50 4.79 29.59
CA PRO A 117 -2.64 4.61 28.15
C PRO A 117 -4.12 4.68 27.70
N PHE A 118 -4.39 5.44 26.65
CA PHE A 118 -5.71 5.59 26.04
C PHE A 118 -6.04 4.33 25.23
N ILE A 119 -6.53 3.31 25.93
CA ILE A 119 -7.00 2.04 25.36
C ILE A 119 -8.28 1.63 26.08
N ASN A 120 -9.30 1.28 25.32
CA ASN A 120 -10.51 0.62 25.81
C ASN A 120 -10.70 -0.73 25.10
N PHE A 121 -10.51 -1.83 25.83
CA PHE A 121 -10.63 -3.18 25.27
C PHE A 121 -12.07 -3.63 25.02
N GLU A 122 -13.05 -3.09 25.75
CA GLU A 122 -14.47 -3.42 25.57
C GLU A 122 -15.01 -2.75 24.31
N ARG A 123 -14.73 -1.45 24.15
CA ARG A 123 -15.15 -0.64 23.00
C ARG A 123 -14.22 -0.78 21.79
N LYS A 124 -13.09 -1.48 21.94
CA LYS A 124 -12.04 -1.62 20.93
C LYS A 124 -11.52 -0.27 20.45
N GLU A 125 -11.18 0.61 21.40
CA GLU A 125 -10.69 1.95 21.12
C GLU A 125 -9.22 2.10 21.51
N ALA A 126 -8.40 2.67 20.64
CA ALA A 126 -7.00 3.00 20.93
C ALA A 126 -6.61 4.30 20.23
N LEU A 127 -5.69 5.05 20.84
CA LEU A 127 -5.10 6.26 20.27
C LEU A 127 -3.58 6.21 20.40
N PHE A 128 -2.90 6.33 19.27
CA PHE A 128 -1.44 6.39 19.17
C PHE A 128 -0.99 7.77 18.70
N LYS A 129 0.22 8.13 19.10
CA LYS A 129 1.01 9.19 18.51
C LYS A 129 2.21 8.55 17.82
N ALA A 130 2.49 8.99 16.60
CA ALA A 130 3.73 8.67 15.89
C ALA A 130 4.57 9.94 15.75
N LYS A 131 5.88 9.77 15.86
CA LYS A 131 6.88 10.81 15.67
C LYS A 131 7.90 10.31 14.65
N VAL A 132 7.99 11.01 13.54
CA VAL A 132 8.95 10.77 12.47
C VAL A 132 10.03 11.83 12.56
N SER A 133 11.25 11.41 12.85
CA SER A 133 12.41 12.29 12.94
C SER A 133 13.29 12.09 11.71
N VAL A 134 13.69 13.20 11.07
CA VAL A 134 14.54 13.21 9.88
C VAL A 134 15.73 14.13 10.12
N MET A 135 16.94 13.56 10.08
CA MET A 135 18.16 14.35 10.15
C MET A 135 18.39 15.11 8.84
N SER A 136 18.69 16.41 8.92
CA SER A 136 18.97 17.22 7.74
C SER A 136 20.23 16.74 7.02
N GLU A 137 20.19 16.75 5.69
CA GLU A 137 21.32 16.37 4.85
C GLU A 137 22.42 17.44 4.84
N THR A 138 22.04 18.72 4.93
CA THR A 138 22.98 19.85 4.88
C THR A 138 23.54 20.23 6.24
N ASP A 139 22.84 19.86 7.32
CA ASP A 139 23.24 20.14 8.69
C ASP A 139 22.84 18.99 9.63
N PRO A 140 23.75 18.06 9.94
CA PRO A 140 23.47 16.91 10.81
C PRO A 140 23.04 17.28 12.23
N SER A 141 23.24 18.53 12.66
CA SER A 141 22.76 19.01 13.97
C SER A 141 21.29 19.44 13.96
N THR A 142 20.68 19.57 12.77
CA THR A 142 19.29 19.94 12.59
C THR A 142 18.42 18.68 12.42
N LEU A 143 17.50 18.49 13.36
CA LEU A 143 16.48 17.43 13.33
C LEU A 143 15.12 18.01 12.95
N GLN A 144 14.52 17.50 11.87
CA GLN A 144 13.13 17.79 11.51
C GLN A 144 12.23 16.73 12.15
N VAL A 145 11.15 17.16 12.79
CA VAL A 145 10.22 16.26 13.48
C VAL A 145 8.82 16.46 12.94
N PHE A 146 8.19 15.36 12.54
CA PHE A 146 6.82 15.31 12.07
C PHE A 146 6.01 14.40 12.99
N GLU A 147 4.92 14.91 13.53
CA GLU A 147 4.09 14.17 14.48
C GLU A 147 2.67 14.04 13.96
N ALA A 148 2.05 12.89 14.24
CA ALA A 148 0.63 12.70 13.97
C ALA A 148 0.00 11.71 14.95
N HIS A 149 -1.33 11.75 15.02
CA HIS A 149 -2.11 10.85 15.84
C HIS A 149 -2.89 9.87 14.98
N GLY A 150 -3.05 8.65 15.45
CA GLY A 150 -3.83 7.60 14.80
C GLY A 150 -4.79 6.97 15.79
N ASP A 151 -6.06 6.94 15.42
CA ASP A 151 -7.16 6.41 16.22
C ASP A 151 -7.75 5.17 15.57
N ALA A 152 -8.19 4.22 16.38
CA ALA A 152 -9.04 3.13 15.92
C ALA A 152 -10.12 2.90 16.97
N THR A 153 -11.36 2.76 16.51
CA THR A 153 -12.53 2.42 17.32
C THR A 153 -13.25 1.26 16.65
N GLY A 154 -14.03 0.49 17.41
CA GLY A 154 -14.88 -0.55 16.82
C GLY A 154 -15.80 -0.03 15.70
N ASP A 155 -16.16 1.26 15.72
CA ASP A 155 -17.05 1.85 14.73
C ASP A 155 -16.35 2.37 13.48
N ASN A 156 -15.02 2.57 13.51
CA ASN A 156 -14.25 3.14 12.41
C ASN A 156 -13.25 2.15 11.76
N VAL A 157 -13.36 0.87 12.12
CA VAL A 157 -12.63 -0.23 11.49
C VAL A 157 -13.59 -1.35 11.10
N SER A 158 -13.27 -2.07 10.03
CA SER A 158 -14.06 -3.22 9.58
C SER A 158 -14.07 -4.36 10.59
N ASP A 159 -15.07 -5.24 10.52
CA ASP A 159 -15.22 -6.38 11.44
C ASP A 159 -13.98 -7.28 11.52
N LEU A 160 -13.28 -7.43 10.40
CA LEU A 160 -12.03 -8.20 10.33
C LEU A 160 -10.87 -7.52 11.08
N ILE A 161 -10.88 -6.19 11.18
CA ILE A 161 -9.83 -5.39 11.81
C ILE A 161 -10.12 -5.10 13.29
N LYS A 162 -11.38 -5.18 13.73
CA LYS A 162 -11.79 -4.96 15.14
C LYS A 162 -10.91 -5.69 16.18
N PRO A 163 -10.51 -6.97 15.99
CA PRO A 163 -9.62 -7.65 16.93
C PRO A 163 -8.21 -7.06 17.01
N HIS A 164 -7.81 -6.29 15.99
CA HIS A 164 -6.49 -5.71 15.79
C HIS A 164 -6.50 -4.17 15.88
N PHE A 165 -7.51 -3.58 16.53
CA PHE A 165 -7.68 -2.12 16.65
C PHE A 165 -6.44 -1.37 17.14
N ILE A 166 -5.67 -1.95 18.07
CA ILE A 166 -4.41 -1.34 18.57
C ILE A 166 -3.40 -1.18 17.42
N ARG A 167 -3.20 -2.23 16.61
CA ARG A 167 -2.29 -2.19 15.46
C ARG A 167 -2.78 -1.17 14.43
N MET A 168 -4.08 -1.11 14.19
CA MET A 168 -4.66 -0.16 13.24
C MET A 168 -4.47 1.29 13.68
N ALA A 169 -4.66 1.60 14.96
CA ALA A 169 -4.40 2.94 15.50
C ALA A 169 -2.92 3.34 15.32
N GLU A 170 -2.00 2.42 15.60
CA GLU A 170 -0.56 2.65 15.40
C GLU A 170 -0.21 2.86 13.92
N THR A 171 -0.69 2.00 13.01
CA THR A 171 -0.46 2.14 11.57
C THR A 171 -0.99 3.47 11.04
N ARG A 172 -2.20 3.89 11.46
CA ARG A 172 -2.78 5.19 11.10
C ARG A 172 -1.92 6.36 11.58
N ALA A 173 -1.36 6.28 12.79
CA ALA A 173 -0.50 7.32 13.33
C ALA A 173 0.76 7.46 12.48
N ILE A 174 1.43 6.34 12.18
CA ILE A 174 2.65 6.33 11.37
C ILE A 174 2.36 6.84 9.95
N ALA A 175 1.32 6.34 9.29
CA ALA A 175 0.95 6.78 7.95
C ALA A 175 0.74 8.30 7.88
N ARG A 176 0.01 8.87 8.85
CA ARG A 176 -0.20 10.32 8.94
C ARG A 176 1.10 11.10 9.15
N ALA A 177 2.02 10.61 9.98
CA ALA A 177 3.30 11.28 10.23
C ALA A 177 4.23 11.18 9.00
N LEU A 178 4.29 10.02 8.35
CA LEU A 178 5.05 9.81 7.12
C LEU A 178 4.53 10.66 5.97
N ARG A 179 3.21 10.86 5.87
CA ARG A 179 2.61 11.77 4.90
C ARG A 179 3.19 13.18 5.00
N TRP A 180 3.26 13.72 6.21
CA TRP A 180 3.86 15.03 6.45
C TRP A 180 5.35 15.05 6.10
N ALA A 181 6.11 14.05 6.54
CA ALA A 181 7.54 13.96 6.25
C ALA A 181 7.82 13.86 4.74
N THR A 182 7.06 13.05 4.01
CA THR A 182 7.23 12.85 2.57
C THR A 182 6.71 14.02 1.74
N ASN A 183 5.97 14.98 2.34
CA ASN A 183 5.24 16.04 1.66
C ASN A 183 4.21 15.48 0.66
N ASN A 184 3.55 14.39 1.06
CA ASN A 184 2.48 13.80 0.28
C ASN A 184 1.14 14.44 0.70
N ALA A 185 0.37 14.96 -0.24
CA ALA A 185 -0.89 15.68 0.05
C ALA A 185 -2.13 14.79 -0.09
N THR A 186 -1.95 13.50 -0.30
CA THR A 186 -3.03 12.52 -0.50
C THR A 186 -3.59 11.99 0.83
N VAL A 187 -4.81 11.44 0.78
CA VAL A 187 -5.41 10.76 1.94
C VAL A 187 -4.73 9.40 2.10
N ALA A 188 -4.47 8.93 3.32
CA ALA A 188 -3.90 7.59 3.47
C ALA A 188 -5.00 6.52 3.40
N GLU A 189 -4.75 5.34 2.82
CA GLU A 189 -5.76 4.27 2.75
C GLU A 189 -6.26 3.89 4.15
N GLU A 190 -5.36 3.88 5.11
CA GLU A 190 -5.64 3.57 6.51
C GLU A 190 -6.58 4.60 7.16
N GLU A 191 -6.76 5.78 6.58
CA GLU A 191 -7.72 6.80 7.04
C GLU A 191 -9.16 6.51 6.60
N LYS A 192 -9.39 5.54 5.71
CA LYS A 192 -10.73 5.16 5.30
C LYS A 192 -11.44 4.34 6.39
N LYS A 193 -12.76 4.57 6.47
CA LYS A 193 -13.69 3.80 7.32
C LYS A 193 -14.06 2.49 6.67
#